data_AF-X0QTM7-F1
#
_entry.id   AF-X0QTM7-F1
#
_cell.length_a   1.000
_cell.length_b   1.000
_cell.length_c   1.000
_cell.angle_alpha   90.00
_cell.angle_beta   90.00
_cell.angle_gamma   90.00
#
_symmetry.space_group_name_H-M   'P 1'
#
loop_
_entity.id
_entity.type
_entity.pdbx_description
1 polymer ?
#
loop_
_entity_poly.entity_id
_entity_poly.type
_entity_poly.pdbx_seq_one_letter_code
_entity_poly.pdbx_strand_id
1 'polypeptide(L)'
;MKIQTYLINLDGSNERLESAKQQLDSIDWSFERFPAFDGRGKPLSSFEDYDDRQARQTLGRSLLNSEIGCYLSHYHCVSAFLESDADYLVVLEDDMQLSNYFKSVTIQLLDFFVRQ
;
A
#
# COMPACT_ATOMS: atom_id res chain seq x y z
N MET A 1 20.12 -2.99 -7.66
CA MET A 1 18.68 -2.77 -7.57
C MET A 1 18.33 -2.50 -6.12
N LYS A 2 17.95 -1.27 -5.81
CA LYS A 2 17.44 -0.84 -4.50
C LYS A 2 15.93 -1.00 -4.51
N ILE A 3 15.41 -1.84 -3.62
CA ILE A 3 13.97 -2.10 -3.51
C ILE A 3 13.50 -1.48 -2.20
N GLN A 4 12.57 -0.55 -2.28
CA GLN A 4 11.83 -0.07 -1.12
C GLN A 4 10.57 -0.93 -0.96
N THR A 5 10.29 -1.39 0.26
CA THR A 5 9.04 -2.08 0.57
C THR A 5 8.29 -1.32 1.66
N TYR A 6 7.05 -0.95 1.39
CA TYR A 6 6.14 -0.36 2.36
C TYR A 6 5.03 -1.34 2.73
N LEU A 7 4.81 -1.54 4.03
CA LEU A 7 3.66 -2.26 4.56
C LEU A 7 2.65 -1.26 5.11
N ILE A 8 1.58 -1.01 4.35
CA ILE A 8 0.46 -0.17 4.75
C ILE A 8 -0.26 -0.84 5.91
N ASN A 9 -0.34 -0.13 7.04
CA ASN A 9 -1.03 -0.59 8.23
C ASN A 9 -1.67 0.60 8.96
N LEU A 10 -2.91 0.43 9.39
CA LEU A 10 -3.65 1.45 10.12
C LEU A 10 -3.16 1.56 11.56
N ASP A 11 -3.07 2.78 12.08
CA ASP A 11 -2.76 2.98 13.50
C ASP A 11 -3.80 2.28 14.39
N GLY A 12 -3.30 1.54 15.39
CA GLY A 12 -4.11 0.70 16.26
C GLY A 12 -4.41 -0.71 15.74
N SER A 13 -4.08 -1.04 14.49
CA SER A 13 -4.24 -2.40 13.93
C SER A 13 -3.02 -3.29 14.23
N ASN A 14 -2.67 -3.40 15.51
CA ASN A 14 -1.43 -4.04 15.95
C ASN A 14 -1.38 -5.56 15.66
N GLU A 15 -2.51 -6.26 15.80
CA GLU A 15 -2.57 -7.71 15.54
C GLU A 15 -2.35 -8.03 14.05
N ARG A 16 -2.93 -7.22 13.16
CA ARG A 16 -2.73 -7.33 11.70
C ARG A 16 -1.29 -7.03 11.33
N LEU A 17 -0.71 -5.97 11.91
CA LEU A 17 0.71 -5.64 11.71
C LEU A 17 1.61 -6.79 12.11
N GLU A 18 1.40 -7.37 13.29
CA GLU A 18 2.20 -8.49 13.79
C GLU A 18 2.04 -9.74 12.91
N SER A 19 0.82 -10.04 12.46
CA SER A 19 0.58 -11.15 11.53
C SER A 19 1.29 -10.95 10.18
N ALA A 20 1.20 -9.76 9.58
CA ALA A 20 1.87 -9.45 8.32
C ALA A 20 3.40 -9.48 8.47
N LYS A 21 3.91 -8.95 9.59
CA LYS A 21 5.34 -9.00 9.92
C LYS A 21 5.85 -10.44 10.03
N GLN A 22 5.14 -11.31 10.75
CA GLN A 22 5.52 -12.72 10.87
C GLN A 22 5.59 -13.43 9.51
N GLN A 23 4.67 -13.12 8.60
CA GLN A 23 4.70 -13.64 7.23
C GLN A 23 5.93 -13.16 6.45
N LEU A 24 6.27 -11.87 6.53
CA LEU A 24 7.44 -11.30 5.85
C LEU A 24 8.76 -11.80 6.45
N ASP A 25 8.84 -11.89 7.77
CA ASP A 25 10.00 -12.43 8.50
C ASP A 25 10.23 -13.90 8.13
N SER A 26 9.16 -14.69 7.92
CA SER A 26 9.27 -16.11 7.53
C SER A 26 9.96 -16.36 6.18
N ILE A 27 9.96 -15.35 5.30
CA ILE A 27 10.65 -15.38 4.01
C ILE A 27 11.85 -14.44 3.95
N ASP A 28 12.24 -13.83 5.08
CA ASP A 28 13.33 -12.86 5.17
C ASP A 28 13.15 -11.69 4.17
N TRP A 29 11.96 -11.08 4.15
CA TRP A 29 11.66 -9.91 3.31
C TRP A 29 11.63 -8.63 4.14
N SER A 30 12.59 -7.73 3.91
CA SER A 30 12.66 -6.44 4.61
C SER A 30 11.55 -5.49 4.17
N PHE A 31 11.01 -4.74 5.13
CA PHE A 31 9.96 -3.75 4.88
C PHE A 31 10.01 -2.62 5.90
N GLU A 32 9.38 -1.51 5.56
CA GLU A 32 9.07 -0.40 6.46
C GLU A 32 7.56 -0.31 6.66
N ARG A 33 7.11 -0.18 7.91
CA ARG A 33 5.70 0.09 8.20
C ARG A 33 5.36 1.50 7.70
N PHE A 34 4.38 1.59 6.82
CA PHE A 34 3.84 2.86 6.33
C PHE A 34 2.46 3.10 6.94
N PRO A 35 2.22 4.24 7.62
CA PRO A 35 0.94 4.49 8.26
C PRO A 35 -0.16 4.68 7.21
N ALA A 36 -1.22 3.88 7.31
CA ALA A 36 -2.38 4.02 6.43
C ALA A 36 -3.15 5.30 6.76
N PHE A 37 -3.73 5.92 5.73
CA PHE A 37 -4.63 7.05 5.89
C PHE A 37 -5.98 6.57 6.42
N ASP A 38 -6.33 6.94 7.66
CA ASP A 38 -7.65 6.65 8.22
C ASP A 38 -8.71 7.61 7.66
N GLY A 39 -9.43 7.15 6.63
CA GLY A 39 -10.55 7.88 6.08
C GLY A 39 -11.78 7.92 6.99
N ARG A 40 -11.91 7.02 7.98
CA ARG A 40 -13.16 6.80 8.73
C ARG A 40 -13.59 8.04 9.50
N GLY A 41 -14.90 8.27 9.57
CA GLY A 41 -15.49 9.38 10.33
C GLY A 41 -15.26 10.78 9.75
N LYS A 42 -14.52 10.91 8.64
CA LYS A 42 -14.32 12.19 7.94
C LYS A 42 -15.51 12.51 7.02
N PRO A 43 -15.96 13.77 6.89
CA PRO A 43 -16.94 14.12 5.87
C PRO A 43 -16.29 14.01 4.48
N LEU A 44 -17.05 13.57 3.46
CA LEU A 44 -16.51 13.44 2.09
C LEU A 44 -15.96 14.77 1.53
N SER A 45 -16.53 15.90 1.96
CA SER A 45 -16.07 17.23 1.60
C SER A 45 -14.71 17.63 2.19
N SER A 46 -14.12 16.81 3.07
CA SER A 46 -12.78 17.04 3.61
C SER A 46 -11.65 16.45 2.77
N PHE A 47 -11.98 15.64 1.75
CA PHE A 47 -11.01 15.10 0.80
C PHE A 47 -10.89 16.08 -0.37
N GLU A 48 -9.78 16.80 -0.43
CA GLU A 48 -9.56 17.93 -1.35
C GLU A 48 -9.73 17.53 -2.84
N ASP A 49 -9.18 16.39 -3.22
CA ASP A 49 -9.19 15.91 -4.62
C ASP A 49 -10.35 14.94 -4.93
N TYR A 50 -11.31 14.77 -4.02
CA TYR A 50 -12.43 13.86 -4.23
C TYR A 50 -13.63 14.55 -4.87
N ASP A 51 -13.92 14.23 -6.14
CA ASP A 51 -15.14 14.66 -6.83
C ASP A 51 -16.30 13.68 -6.62
N ASP A 52 -17.11 13.95 -5.60
CA ASP A 52 -18.30 13.16 -5.27
C ASP A 52 -19.39 13.18 -6.36
N ARG A 53 -19.43 14.23 -7.19
CA ARG A 53 -20.37 14.30 -8.31
C ARG A 53 -19.94 13.36 -9.41
N GLN A 54 -18.66 13.39 -9.78
CA GLN A 54 -18.10 12.48 -10.77
C GLN A 54 -18.20 11.02 -10.31
N ALA A 55 -17.86 10.72 -9.05
CA ALA A 55 -18.00 9.38 -8.47
C ALA A 55 -19.43 8.85 -8.60
N ARG A 56 -20.45 9.66 -8.27
CA ARG A 56 -21.85 9.28 -8.47
C ARG A 56 -22.25 9.07 -9.93
N GLN A 57 -21.69 9.86 -10.85
CA GLN A 57 -21.97 9.71 -12.28
C GLN A 57 -21.36 8.44 -12.87
N THR A 58 -20.15 8.08 -12.42
CA THR A 58 -19.39 6.94 -12.96
C THR A 58 -19.74 5.62 -12.25
N LEU A 59 -19.88 5.65 -10.92
CA LEU A 59 -20.07 4.47 -10.07
C LEU A 59 -21.50 4.31 -9.54
N GLY A 60 -22.37 5.30 -9.74
CA GLY A 60 -23.75 5.30 -9.22
C GLY A 60 -23.88 5.57 -7.72
N ARG A 61 -22.77 5.78 -7.02
CA ARG A 61 -22.70 6.08 -5.59
C ARG A 61 -21.48 6.92 -5.25
N SER A 62 -21.49 7.52 -4.06
CA SER A 62 -20.28 8.07 -3.45
C SER A 62 -19.28 6.95 -3.11
N LEU A 63 -17.99 7.28 -3.12
CA LEU A 63 -16.97 6.42 -2.53
C LEU A 63 -17.16 6.33 -1.02
N LEU A 64 -16.79 5.17 -0.48
CA LEU A 64 -16.65 4.97 0.95
C LEU A 64 -15.37 5.66 1.41
N ASN A 65 -15.40 6.21 2.62
CA ASN A 65 -14.21 6.75 3.28
C ASN A 65 -13.02 5.78 3.30
N SER A 66 -13.29 4.47 3.43
CA SER A 66 -12.26 3.43 3.38
C SER A 66 -11.65 3.28 1.98
N GLU A 67 -12.44 3.46 0.90
CA GLU A 67 -11.94 3.43 -0.48
C GLU A 67 -11.01 4.63 -0.72
N ILE A 68 -11.40 5.81 -0.27
CA ILE A 68 -10.57 7.03 -0.36
C ILE A 68 -9.31 6.87 0.51
N GLY A 69 -9.44 6.35 1.74
CA GLY A 69 -8.31 6.11 2.63
C GLY A 69 -7.30 5.10 2.06
N CYS A 70 -7.78 4.02 1.43
CA CYS A 70 -6.92 3.07 0.72
C CYS A 70 -6.16 3.77 -0.42
N TYR A 71 -6.85 4.49 -1.30
CA TYR A 71 -6.22 5.25 -2.38
C TYR A 71 -5.14 6.21 -1.87
N LEU A 72 -5.46 7.02 -0.85
CA LEU A 72 -4.52 7.99 -0.28
C LEU A 72 -3.31 7.31 0.37
N SER A 73 -3.49 6.13 0.99
CA SER A 73 -2.38 5.37 1.56
C SER A 73 -1.38 4.95 0.47
N HIS A 74 -1.89 4.38 -0.63
CA HIS A 74 -1.05 4.00 -1.78
C HIS A 74 -0.42 5.21 -2.48
N TYR A 75 -1.18 6.30 -2.63
CA TYR A 75 -0.67 7.56 -3.18
C TYR A 75 0.50 8.12 -2.36
N HIS A 76 0.40 8.10 -1.03
CA HIS A 76 1.49 8.53 -0.15
C HIS A 76 2.71 7.60 -0.23
N CYS A 77 2.53 6.28 -0.36
CA CYS A 77 3.63 5.35 -0.60
C CYS A 77 4.37 5.69 -1.90
N VAL A 78 3.63 5.95 -2.99
CA VAL A 78 4.24 6.35 -4.28
C VAL A 78 4.94 7.70 -4.16
N SER A 79 4.33 8.67 -3.48
CA SER A 79 4.93 9.99 -3.25
C SER A 79 6.25 9.88 -2.49
N ALA A 80 6.29 9.12 -1.40
CA ALA A 80 7.51 8.86 -0.63
C ALA A 80 8.57 8.12 -1.46
N PHE A 81 8.17 7.17 -2.30
CA PHE A 81 9.09 6.48 -3.21
C PHE A 81 9.73 7.42 -4.23
N LEU A 82 8.97 8.37 -4.80
CA LEU A 82 9.50 9.35 -5.76
C LEU A 82 10.53 10.29 -5.14
N GLU A 83 10.54 10.44 -3.82
CA GLU A 83 11.55 11.19 -3.06
C GLU A 83 12.74 10.33 -2.62
N SER A 84 12.68 9.01 -2.79
CA SER A 84 13.72 8.06 -2.41
C SER A 84 14.76 7.85 -3.53
N ASP A 85 15.84 7.12 -3.21
CA ASP A 85 16.83 6.67 -4.19
C ASP A 85 16.64 5.20 -4.62
N ALA A 86 15.45 4.63 -4.35
CA ALA A 86 15.11 3.27 -4.71
C ALA A 86 14.77 3.13 -6.21
N ASP A 87 15.13 1.99 -6.80
CA ASP A 87 14.82 1.68 -8.20
C ASP A 87 13.39 1.16 -8.37
N TYR A 88 12.88 0.46 -7.35
CA TYR A 88 11.55 -0.15 -7.34
C TYR A 88 10.86 0.00 -6.00
N LEU A 89 9.53 0.12 -6.04
CA LEU A 89 8.65 0.09 -4.89
C LEU A 89 7.81 -1.18 -4.88
N VAL A 90 7.76 -1.84 -3.73
CA VAL A 90 6.76 -2.87 -3.40
C VAL A 90 5.85 -2.32 -2.30
N VAL A 91 4.55 -2.26 -2.58
CA VAL A 91 3.54 -1.85 -1.59
C VAL A 91 2.73 -3.07 -1.18
N LEU A 92 2.64 -3.33 0.12
CA LEU A 92 1.89 -4.43 0.72
C LEU A 92 0.85 -3.88 1.69
N GLU A 93 -0.27 -4.58 1.86
CA GLU A 93 -1.27 -4.32 2.90
C GLU A 93 -1.17 -5.37 4.00
N ASP A 94 -1.57 -5.01 5.22
CA ASP A 94 -1.47 -5.85 6.42
C ASP A 94 -2.50 -7.00 6.52
N ASP A 95 -3.42 -7.14 5.56
CA ASP A 95 -4.29 -8.33 5.39
C ASP A 95 -3.81 -9.28 4.30
N MET A 96 -2.60 -9.10 3.78
CA MET A 96 -2.04 -10.01 2.79
C MET A 96 -1.93 -11.45 3.31
N GLN A 97 -2.03 -12.39 2.38
CA GLN A 97 -1.64 -13.79 2.59
C GLN A 97 -0.45 -14.10 1.70
N LEU A 98 0.72 -14.22 2.33
CA LEU A 98 1.98 -14.33 1.62
C LEU A 98 2.28 -15.77 1.23
N SER A 99 2.71 -15.96 -0.01
CA SER A 99 3.23 -17.24 -0.49
C SER A 99 4.71 -17.38 -0.14
N ASN A 100 5.15 -18.60 0.19
CA ASN A 100 6.57 -18.93 0.38
C ASN A 100 7.42 -18.62 -0.86
N TYR A 101 6.81 -18.50 -2.04
CA TYR A 101 7.48 -18.15 -3.29
C TYR A 101 7.52 -16.64 -3.57
N PHE A 102 6.93 -15.80 -2.72
CA PHE A 102 6.83 -14.36 -2.97
C PHE A 102 8.20 -13.72 -3.22
N LYS A 103 9.19 -13.97 -2.34
CA LYS A 103 10.54 -13.41 -2.48
C LYS A 103 11.21 -13.84 -3.78
N SER A 104 11.22 -15.14 -4.09
CA SER A 104 11.90 -15.66 -5.28
C SER A 104 11.25 -15.16 -6.58
N VAL A 105 9.92 -15.18 -6.66
CA VAL A 105 9.18 -14.71 -7.85
C VAL A 105 9.34 -13.20 -8.03
N THR A 106 9.24 -12.41 -6.97
CA THR A 106 9.36 -10.96 -7.04
C THR A 106 10.76 -10.53 -7.49
N ILE A 107 11.82 -11.12 -6.93
CA ILE A 107 13.19 -10.81 -7.37
C ILE A 107 13.41 -11.20 -8.84
N GLN A 108 12.93 -12.37 -9.27
CA GLN A 108 13.03 -12.78 -10.67
C GLN A 108 12.29 -11.83 -11.62
N LEU A 109 11.10 -11.37 -11.22
CA LEU A 109 10.31 -10.43 -12.01
C LEU A 109 11.02 -9.08 -12.15
N LEU A 110 11.58 -8.55 -11.06
CA LEU A 110 12.29 -7.28 -11.08
C LEU A 110 13.59 -7.38 -11.90
N ASP A 111 14.36 -8.47 -11.74
CA ASP A 111 15.55 -8.74 -12.55
C ASP A 111 15.24 -8.82 -14.05
N PHE A 112 14.07 -9.35 -14.42
CA PHE A 112 13.62 -9.40 -15.81
C PHE A 112 13.41 -8.00 -16.41
N PHE A 113 12.87 -7.05 -15.62
CA PHE A 113 12.68 -5.68 -16.07
C PHE A 113 13.99 -4.88 -16.16
N VAL A 114 14.98 -5.19 -15.32
CA VAL A 114 16.31 -4.54 -15.38
C VAL A 114 17.10 -4.95 -16.64
N ARG A 115 16.86 -6.15 -17.17
CA ARG A 115 17.62 -6.71 -18.31
C ARG A 115 17.06 -6.34 -19.69
N GLN A 116 15.92 -5.66 -19.75
CA GLN A 116 15.36 -5.12 -20.99
C GLN A 116 15.82 -3.68 -21.22
#